data_AF-A0A4V2Z4H8-F1
#
_entry.id   AF-A0A4V2Z4H8-F1
#
_cell.length_a   1.000
_cell.length_b   1.000
_cell.length_c   1.000
_cell.angle_alpha   90.00
_cell.angle_beta   90.00
_cell.angle_gamma   90.00
#
_symmetry.space_group_name_H-M   'P 1'
#
loop_
_entity.id
_entity.type
_entity.pdbx_description
1 polymer ?
#
loop_
_entity_poly.entity_id
_entity_poly.type
_entity_poly.pdbx_seq_one_letter_code
_entity_poly.pdbx_strand_id
1 'polypeptide(L)'
;MDKNRIRLDDIKKDMPFTVPEGYFDKLPQIIQSRIPSEPVRQPLVGWSWQRSMALVSAMALIFVLVWVTVPERQGSLGQEPLSGVSDASIVAYLEDQNINYYDLSEHKVVQKAFETDSTILNYLDGMDSDFIREQIIESASGSETI
;
A
#
# COMPACT_ATOMS: atom_id res chain seq x y z
N MET A 1 68.13 -25.65 -21.21
CA MET A 1 66.98 -25.33 -22.07
C MET A 1 66.73 -23.84 -21.97
N ASP A 2 67.48 -23.05 -22.73
CA ASP A 2 67.38 -21.59 -22.73
C ASP A 2 66.13 -21.15 -23.50
N LYS A 3 65.15 -20.67 -22.75
CA LYS A 3 63.94 -20.06 -23.30
C LYS A 3 64.32 -18.72 -23.92
N ASN A 4 64.26 -18.69 -25.26
CA ASN A 4 64.53 -17.52 -26.07
C ASN A 4 63.61 -16.36 -25.65
N ARG A 5 64.17 -15.35 -24.97
CA ARG A 5 63.44 -14.18 -24.47
C ARG A 5 63.52 -13.11 -25.55
N ILE A 6 62.48 -13.00 -26.38
CA ILE A 6 62.40 -11.95 -27.40
C ILE A 6 62.38 -10.60 -26.66
N ARG A 7 63.45 -9.81 -26.80
CA ARG A 7 63.52 -8.45 -26.29
C ARG A 7 62.94 -7.50 -27.33
N LEU A 8 62.23 -6.46 -26.89
CA LEU A 8 61.65 -5.48 -27.82
C LEU A 8 62.71 -4.81 -28.71
N ASP A 9 63.95 -4.72 -28.23
CA ASP A 9 65.09 -4.19 -28.97
C ASP A 9 65.54 -5.08 -30.14
N ASP A 10 65.16 -6.36 -30.14
CA ASP A 10 65.49 -7.36 -31.19
C ASP A 10 64.42 -7.41 -32.30
N ILE A 11 63.35 -6.59 -32.17
CA ILE A 11 62.28 -6.50 -33.17
C ILE A 11 62.62 -5.38 -34.16
N LYS A 12 62.79 -5.76 -35.44
CA LYS A 12 63.05 -4.82 -36.53
C LYS A 12 61.87 -3.85 -36.68
N LYS A 13 62.11 -2.57 -36.42
CA LYS A 13 61.12 -1.48 -36.54
C LYS A 13 60.93 -1.05 -38.00
N ASP A 14 60.61 -2.00 -38.86
CA ASP A 14 60.17 -1.69 -40.22
C ASP A 14 58.71 -1.24 -40.15
N MET A 15 58.39 -0.06 -40.68
CA MET A 15 57.01 0.38 -40.92
C MET A 15 56.63 0.01 -42.35
N PRO A 16 56.00 -1.15 -42.60
CA PRO A 16 55.64 -1.59 -43.96
C PRO A 16 54.46 -0.79 -44.55
N PHE A 17 53.81 0.06 -43.76
CA PHE A 17 52.63 0.81 -44.17
C PHE A 17 52.97 2.28 -44.34
N THR A 18 52.77 2.78 -45.56
CA THR A 18 52.84 4.20 -45.89
C THR A 18 51.44 4.73 -46.10
N VAL A 19 51.10 5.84 -45.44
CA VAL A 19 49.82 6.52 -45.65
C VAL A 19 49.98 7.66 -46.65
N PRO A 20 48.95 7.94 -47.48
CA PRO A 20 48.93 9.14 -48.31
C PRO A 20 48.94 10.42 -47.46
N GLU A 21 49.48 11.50 -48.02
CA GLU A 21 49.48 12.82 -47.40
C GLU A 21 48.03 13.29 -47.09
N GLY A 22 47.81 13.74 -45.86
CA GLY A 22 46.51 14.25 -45.41
C GLY A 22 45.40 13.19 -45.26
N TYR A 23 45.74 11.90 -45.25
CA TYR A 23 44.75 10.82 -45.04
C TYR A 23 44.01 10.98 -43.71
N PHE A 24 44.75 11.21 -42.62
CA PHE A 24 44.17 11.37 -41.29
C PHE A 24 43.42 12.70 -41.11
N ASP A 25 43.76 13.73 -41.89
CA ASP A 25 43.05 15.01 -41.87
C ASP A 25 41.66 14.90 -42.50
N LYS A 26 41.52 14.08 -43.56
CA LYS A 26 40.26 13.88 -44.30
C LYS A 26 39.39 12.77 -43.70
N LEU A 27 39.98 11.89 -42.89
CA LEU A 27 39.31 10.73 -42.32
C LEU A 27 38.02 11.07 -41.54
N PRO A 28 38.00 12.09 -40.65
CA PRO A 28 36.77 12.44 -39.91
C PRO A 28 35.60 12.79 -40.82
N GLN A 29 35.87 13.54 -41.89
CA GLN A 29 34.85 13.95 -42.86
C GLN A 29 34.30 12.76 -43.66
N ILE A 30 35.19 11.82 -44.03
CA ILE A 30 34.81 10.59 -44.73
C ILE A 30 33.95 9.69 -43.84
N ILE A 31 34.24 9.61 -42.54
CA ILE A 31 33.45 8.84 -41.58
C ILE A 31 32.07 9.49 -41.42
N GLN A 32 32.02 10.82 -41.21
CA GLN A 32 30.75 11.54 -41.06
C GLN A 32 29.84 11.42 -42.28
N SER A 33 30.40 11.45 -43.49
CA SER A 33 29.60 11.29 -44.73
C SER A 33 29.06 9.87 -44.94
N ARG A 34 29.67 8.86 -44.31
CA ARG A 34 29.24 7.46 -44.37
C ARG A 34 28.26 7.09 -43.28
N ILE A 35 28.10 7.90 -42.24
CA ILE A 35 27.10 7.67 -41.21
C ILE A 35 25.75 8.16 -41.77
N PRO A 36 24.79 7.26 -42.04
CA PRO A 36 23.46 7.69 -42.44
C PRO A 36 22.91 8.56 -41.32
N SER A 37 22.46 9.77 -41.67
CA SER A 37 21.75 10.63 -40.73
C SER A 37 20.55 9.84 -40.21
N GLU A 38 20.50 9.56 -38.91
CA GLU A 38 19.34 8.88 -38.34
C GLU A 38 18.12 9.74 -38.71
N PRO A 39 17.13 9.18 -39.41
CA PRO A 39 15.97 9.95 -39.81
C PRO A 39 15.35 10.48 -38.53
N VAL A 40 15.34 11.81 -38.38
CA VAL A 40 14.66 12.47 -37.27
C VAL A 40 13.26 11.87 -37.27
N ARG A 41 12.96 11.08 -36.24
CA ARG A 41 11.66 10.44 -36.06
C ARG A 41 10.67 11.54 -35.78
N GLN A 42 10.21 12.20 -36.83
CA GLN A 42 9.10 13.13 -36.75
C GLN A 42 7.88 12.28 -36.43
N PRO A 43 7.22 12.48 -35.28
CA PRO A 43 5.98 11.77 -35.02
C PRO A 43 4.97 12.23 -36.08
N LEU A 44 4.61 11.33 -37.00
CA LEU A 44 3.54 11.52 -37.98
C LEU A 44 2.15 11.50 -37.33
N VAL A 45 2.05 11.85 -36.05
CA VAL A 45 0.80 11.88 -35.28
C VAL A 45 0.12 13.22 -35.55
N GLY A 46 -0.33 13.39 -36.79
CA GLY A 46 -1.26 14.44 -37.21
C GLY A 46 -2.72 13.97 -37.19
N TRP A 47 -3.05 12.93 -36.41
CA TRP A 47 -4.35 12.28 -36.46
C TRP A 47 -5.25 12.69 -35.29
N SER A 48 -5.80 13.91 -35.43
CA SER A 48 -7.05 14.39 -34.83
C SER A 48 -7.27 14.17 -33.33
N TRP A 49 -6.70 15.06 -32.50
CA TRP A 49 -7.17 15.28 -31.12
C TRP A 49 -8.68 15.62 -31.03
N GLN A 50 -9.28 16.04 -32.15
CA GLN A 50 -10.72 16.26 -32.31
C GLN A 50 -11.58 14.98 -32.30
N ARG A 51 -11.02 13.82 -32.70
CA ARG A 51 -11.75 12.52 -32.62
C ARG A 51 -11.78 11.99 -31.19
N SER A 52 -10.80 12.35 -30.36
CA SER A 52 -10.77 12.02 -28.94
C SER A 52 -11.80 12.81 -28.11
N MET A 53 -12.16 14.02 -28.53
CA MET A 53 -13.19 14.84 -27.85
C MET A 53 -14.61 14.30 -28.01
N ALA A 54 -14.91 13.60 -29.11
CA ALA A 54 -16.22 12.99 -29.32
C ALA A 54 -16.50 11.81 -28.37
N LEU A 55 -15.45 11.11 -27.89
CA LEU A 55 -15.60 10.08 -26.87
C LEU A 55 -15.77 10.69 -25.46
N VAL A 56 -15.15 11.84 -25.19
CA VAL A 56 -15.30 12.55 -23.91
C VAL A 56 -16.74 13.03 -23.69
N SER A 57 -17.42 13.52 -24.74
CA SER A 57 -18.83 13.93 -24.61
C SER A 57 -19.76 12.75 -24.33
N ALA A 58 -19.53 11.59 -24.97
CA ALA A 58 -20.29 10.37 -24.72
C ALA A 58 -20.08 9.86 -23.27
N MET A 59 -18.83 9.84 -22.79
CA MET A 59 -18.52 9.46 -21.40
C MET A 59 -19.11 10.44 -20.38
N ALA A 60 -19.10 11.75 -20.66
CA ALA A 60 -19.72 12.76 -19.80
C ALA A 60 -21.24 12.59 -19.72
N LEU A 61 -21.91 12.31 -20.85
CA LEU A 61 -23.35 12.03 -20.86
C LEU A 61 -23.70 10.77 -20.08
N ILE A 62 -22.90 9.70 -20.20
CA ILE A 62 -23.07 8.48 -19.40
C ILE A 62 -22.87 8.78 -17.92
N PHE A 63 -21.83 9.55 -17.54
CA PHE A 63 -21.58 9.92 -16.16
C PHE A 63 -22.72 10.76 -15.56
N VAL A 64 -23.26 11.73 -16.33
CA VAL A 64 -24.42 12.53 -15.93
C VAL A 64 -25.67 11.64 -15.81
N LEU A 65 -25.92 10.72 -16.75
CA LEU A 65 -27.03 9.79 -16.66
C LEU A 65 -26.94 8.86 -15.46
N VAL A 66 -25.73 8.35 -15.16
CA VAL A 66 -25.45 7.54 -13.97
C VAL A 66 -25.67 8.36 -12.71
N TRP A 67 -25.21 9.62 -12.66
CA TRP A 67 -25.44 10.50 -11.51
C TRP A 67 -26.92 10.83 -11.30
N VAL A 68 -27.69 11.02 -12.39
CA VAL A 68 -29.14 11.28 -12.32
C VAL A 68 -29.95 10.02 -11.98
N THR A 69 -29.51 8.85 -12.45
CA THR A 69 -30.26 7.58 -12.34
C THR A 69 -29.88 6.76 -11.10
N VAL A 70 -28.66 6.89 -10.59
CA VAL A 70 -28.21 6.17 -9.40
C VAL A 70 -28.52 7.06 -8.19
N PRO A 71 -29.64 6.84 -7.46
CA PRO A 71 -29.82 7.49 -6.17
C PRO A 71 -28.64 7.11 -5.28
N GLU A 72 -28.11 8.06 -4.52
CA GLU A 72 -27.02 7.86 -3.57
C GLU A 72 -27.38 6.76 -2.56
N ARG A 73 -27.16 5.51 -2.95
CA ARG A 73 -27.03 4.38 -2.04
C ARG A 73 -25.56 4.26 -1.65
N GLN A 74 -25.00 5.37 -1.21
CA GLN A 74 -23.75 5.41 -0.46
C GLN A 74 -24.08 5.41 1.04
N GLY A 75 -24.96 4.49 1.46
CA GLY A 75 -24.83 3.94 2.80
C GLY A 75 -23.65 2.99 2.76
N SER A 76 -22.67 3.20 3.64
CA SER A 76 -21.44 2.41 3.80
C SER A 76 -21.55 0.97 3.27
N LEU A 77 -20.72 0.59 2.30
CA LEU A 77 -20.54 -0.79 1.83
C LEU A 77 -19.81 -1.67 2.88
N GLY A 78 -20.15 -1.53 4.15
CA GLY A 78 -19.44 -2.16 5.25
C GLY A 78 -19.73 -1.46 6.56
N GLN A 79 -20.95 -1.66 7.06
CA GLN A 79 -21.41 -1.58 8.45
C GLN A 79 -22.89 -1.24 8.36
N GLU A 80 -23.70 -2.28 8.14
CA GLU A 80 -25.03 -2.32 8.74
C GLU A 80 -24.83 -1.87 10.19
N PRO A 81 -25.46 -0.77 10.65
CA PRO A 81 -25.20 -0.30 11.98
C PRO A 81 -25.68 -1.41 12.91
N LEU A 82 -24.72 -2.07 13.57
CA LEU A 82 -24.98 -3.10 14.58
C LEU A 82 -25.90 -2.58 15.70
N SER A 83 -26.18 -1.26 15.74
CA SER A 83 -27.23 -0.63 16.53
C SER A 83 -28.65 -1.14 16.25
N GLY A 84 -28.87 -1.84 15.12
CA GLY A 84 -30.15 -2.51 14.85
C GLY A 84 -30.27 -3.90 15.48
N VAL A 85 -29.18 -4.45 16.02
CA VAL A 85 -29.18 -5.73 16.72
C VAL A 85 -29.72 -5.51 18.13
N SER A 86 -30.78 -6.23 18.48
CA SER A 86 -31.38 -6.14 19.81
C SER A 86 -30.48 -6.76 20.88
N ASP A 87 -30.52 -6.23 22.09
CA ASP A 87 -29.76 -6.80 23.23
C ASP A 87 -30.13 -8.28 23.46
N ALA A 88 -31.39 -8.65 23.27
CA ALA A 88 -31.86 -10.04 23.39
C ALA A 88 -31.16 -10.98 22.38
N SER A 89 -30.91 -10.52 21.15
CA SER A 89 -30.17 -11.31 20.15
C SER A 89 -28.68 -11.41 20.46
N ILE A 90 -28.09 -10.38 21.09
CA ILE A 90 -26.69 -10.42 21.53
C ILE A 90 -26.53 -11.46 22.65
N VAL A 91 -27.43 -11.42 23.64
CA VAL A 91 -27.42 -12.37 24.77
C VAL A 91 -27.62 -13.80 24.30
N ALA A 92 -28.60 -14.04 23.42
CA ALA A 92 -28.85 -15.38 22.88
C ALA A 92 -27.65 -15.94 22.11
N TYR A 93 -26.94 -15.10 21.35
CA TYR A 93 -25.73 -15.50 20.63
C TYR A 93 -24.57 -15.82 21.57
N LEU A 94 -24.36 -15.01 22.60
CA LEU A 94 -23.31 -15.25 23.60
C LEU A 94 -23.58 -16.54 24.39
N GLU A 95 -24.84 -16.84 24.70
CA GLU A 95 -25.26 -18.07 25.37
C GLU A 95 -25.06 -19.32 24.48
N ASP A 96 -25.47 -19.25 23.21
CA ASP A 96 -25.28 -20.34 22.23
C ASP A 96 -23.80 -20.68 22.01
N GLN A 97 -22.95 -19.65 21.94
CA GLN A 97 -21.51 -19.81 21.75
C GLN A 97 -20.76 -20.13 23.06
N ASN A 98 -21.47 -20.30 24.18
CA ASN A 98 -20.91 -20.54 25.52
C ASN A 98 -19.84 -19.52 25.93
N ILE A 99 -19.94 -18.29 25.45
CA ILE A 99 -18.96 -17.25 25.75
C ILE A 99 -19.25 -16.71 27.15
N ASN A 100 -18.36 -17.02 28.09
CA ASN A 100 -18.50 -16.55 29.46
C ASN A 100 -18.05 -15.08 29.58
N TYR A 101 -18.67 -14.34 30.49
CA TYR A 101 -18.25 -13.00 30.89
C TYR A 101 -16.75 -12.92 31.23
N TYR A 102 -16.21 -13.95 31.87
CA TYR A 102 -14.78 -14.01 32.21
C TYR A 102 -13.88 -14.00 30.96
N ASP A 103 -14.25 -14.72 29.89
CA ASP A 103 -13.47 -14.76 28.64
C ASP A 103 -13.51 -13.42 27.89
N LEU A 104 -14.63 -12.69 28.00
CA LEU A 104 -14.78 -11.35 27.42
C LEU A 104 -13.95 -10.31 28.16
N SER A 105 -13.75 -10.48 29.48
CA SER A 105 -12.99 -9.55 30.31
C SER A 105 -11.49 -9.51 29.98
N GLU A 106 -10.96 -10.54 29.33
CA GLU A 106 -9.58 -10.57 28.81
C GLU A 106 -9.43 -9.76 27.52
N HIS A 107 -10.54 -9.43 26.86
CA HIS A 107 -10.51 -8.74 25.57
C HIS A 107 -10.34 -7.23 25.78
N LYS A 108 -9.27 -6.66 25.19
CA LYS A 108 -8.90 -5.24 25.34
C LYS A 108 -10.02 -4.25 24.99
N VAL A 109 -10.94 -4.63 24.09
CA VAL A 109 -12.08 -3.79 23.70
C VAL A 109 -13.09 -3.66 24.85
N VAL A 110 -13.35 -4.77 25.54
CA VAL A 110 -14.25 -4.86 26.69
C VAL A 110 -13.61 -4.17 27.90
N GLN A 111 -12.31 -4.36 28.13
CA GLN A 111 -11.56 -3.63 29.17
C GLN A 111 -11.61 -2.12 28.97
N LYS A 112 -11.40 -1.63 27.74
CA LYS A 112 -11.45 -0.20 27.45
C LYS A 112 -12.85 0.38 27.68
N ALA A 113 -13.91 -0.38 27.36
CA ALA A 113 -15.28 0.02 27.68
C ALA A 113 -15.47 0.14 29.19
N PHE A 114 -14.98 -0.83 29.98
CA PHE A 114 -15.06 -0.77 31.44
C PHE A 114 -14.27 0.40 32.07
N GLU A 115 -13.10 0.75 31.53
CA GLU A 115 -12.30 1.88 32.04
C GLU A 115 -12.87 3.25 31.67
N THR A 116 -13.52 3.35 30.51
CA THR A 116 -13.93 4.66 29.94
C THR A 116 -15.39 4.99 30.25
N ASP A 117 -16.23 3.98 30.49
CA ASP A 117 -17.68 4.14 30.53
C ASP A 117 -18.19 4.30 31.97
N SER A 118 -18.98 5.35 32.21
CA SER A 118 -19.58 5.67 33.52
C SER A 118 -20.63 4.66 33.98
N THR A 119 -20.94 3.66 33.16
CA THR A 119 -21.86 2.55 33.45
C THR A 119 -21.42 1.75 34.67
N ILE A 120 -20.10 1.52 34.85
CA ILE A 120 -19.58 0.90 36.09
C ILE A 120 -19.89 1.79 37.29
N LEU A 121 -19.65 3.09 37.19
CA LEU A 121 -19.89 4.02 38.31
C LEU A 121 -21.37 4.06 38.69
N ASN A 122 -22.29 3.98 37.74
CA ASN A 122 -23.73 3.91 37.99
C ASN A 122 -24.15 2.59 38.66
N TYR A 123 -23.51 1.48 38.29
CA TYR A 123 -23.75 0.18 38.93
C TYR A 123 -23.19 0.13 40.36
N LEU A 124 -22.04 0.77 40.59
CA LEU A 124 -21.41 0.90 41.91
C LEU A 124 -22.19 1.84 42.84
N ASP A 125 -22.84 2.88 42.30
CA ASP A 125 -23.63 3.85 43.08
C ASP A 125 -24.89 3.21 43.71
N GLY A 126 -25.45 2.20 43.07
CA GLY A 126 -26.61 1.45 43.57
C GLY A 126 -26.28 0.31 44.54
N MET A 127 -25.00 -0.01 44.74
CA MET A 127 -24.58 -1.08 45.65
C MET A 127 -24.27 -0.55 47.04
N ASP A 128 -24.63 -1.34 48.05
CA ASP A 128 -24.33 -1.01 49.43
C ASP A 128 -22.81 -0.94 49.67
N SER A 129 -22.36 0.16 50.25
CA SER A 129 -20.94 0.42 50.45
C SER A 129 -20.28 -0.58 51.39
N ASP A 130 -21.05 -1.19 52.30
CA ASP A 130 -20.57 -2.23 53.21
C ASP A 130 -20.34 -3.57 52.48
N PHE A 131 -21.22 -3.93 51.55
CA PHE A 131 -21.07 -5.11 50.70
C PHE A 131 -19.81 -5.02 49.81
N ILE A 132 -19.55 -3.83 49.23
CA ILE A 132 -18.33 -3.60 48.44
C ILE A 132 -17.07 -3.74 49.29
N ARG A 133 -17.10 -3.23 50.53
CA ARG A 133 -15.99 -3.36 51.47
C ARG A 133 -15.73 -4.82 51.85
N GLU A 134 -16.77 -5.59 52.09
CA GLU A 134 -16.68 -7.01 52.43
C GLU A 134 -16.03 -7.81 51.30
N GLN A 135 -16.43 -7.57 50.04
CA GLN A 135 -15.84 -8.23 48.87
C GLN A 135 -14.37 -7.84 48.62
N ILE A 136 -13.99 -6.58 48.87
CA ILE A 136 -12.59 -6.14 48.75
C ILE A 136 -11.72 -6.79 49.85
N ILE A 137 -12.23 -6.90 51.08
CA ILE A 137 -11.52 -7.53 52.18
C ILE A 137 -11.41 -9.05 51.96
N GLU A 138 -12.45 -9.71 51.45
CA GLU A 138 -12.47 -11.13 51.15
C GLU A 138 -11.48 -11.51 50.03
N SER A 139 -11.41 -10.71 48.95
CA SER A 139 -10.43 -10.90 47.88
C SER A 139 -8.98 -10.62 48.34
N ALA A 140 -8.77 -9.65 49.22
CA ALA A 140 -7.45 -9.39 49.81
C ALA A 140 -7.03 -10.50 50.80
N SER A 141 -7.97 -11.03 51.59
CA SER A 141 -7.73 -12.12 52.53
C SER A 141 -7.49 -13.47 51.84
N GLY A 142 -8.12 -13.72 50.68
CA GLY A 142 -7.91 -14.94 49.89
C GLY A 142 -6.50 -15.03 49.27
N SER A 143 -5.80 -13.91 49.15
CA SER A 143 -4.41 -13.86 48.68
C SER A 143 -3.37 -14.22 49.74
N GLU A 144 -3.76 -14.33 51.02
CA GLU A 144 -2.83 -14.57 52.15
C GLU A 144 -2.80 -16.04 52.63
N THR A 145 -3.51 -16.94 51.94
CA THR A 145 -3.47 -18.39 52.23
C THR A 145 -2.97 -19.22 51.04
N ILE A 146 -1.74 -18.94 50.58
CA ILE A 146 -0.84 -19.92 49.95
C ILE A 146 0.58 -19.69 50.47
#